data_AF-A0A2M9J3N1-F1
#
_entry.id   AF-A0A2M9J3N1-F1
#
_cell.length_a   1.000
_cell.length_b   1.000
_cell.length_c   1.000
_cell.angle_alpha   90.00
_cell.angle_beta   90.00
_cell.angle_gamma   90.00
#
_symmetry.space_group_name_H-M   'P 1'
#
loop_
_entity.id
_entity.type
_entity.pdbx_description
1 polymer ?
#
loop_
_entity_poly.entity_id
_entity_poly.type
_entity_poly.pdbx_seq_one_letter_code
_entity_poly.pdbx_strand_id
1 'polypeptide(L)'
;MIRHVLLGDPPLWWSCCGEAARVDPGWLSGSRCAELRDWLNATAPDSGAGSVGSVDHPLLLARALAAPAGRVSEHDPGVWELTTAWERSGLLCADAAPGPFRPSGSGLAGLSPRLANSLSSMLDLIQQTAGAGLAAKGVLTIAALMLAGVEPRGQRAVRVAVVFARSSGTATVDAPASDPQGPQGVTGVLELREFPAGPPGLYPDPRTMDGVRSPNGEFAAALGHAWRFAGERRCVLWRVVLSDGQVAPARLEGPSLGLAFALGLRELMRNRRPGRPGFGGLRRLFRGLRPRTAVTGALDGSEHLVRIGDLEAKLLAARRGGLRLVVPEADRLDVVKAPEPGDVRFARTVRQADRYARRYRMGRLAVALALVAVGSTGTGVAVHEHGNSARQHAEARSRQLAAQAALLDQSQPDVAKQLRIAAFRTAPTVEAFDALTTGVRLPGTIAAPGVLHVAVSNALLAVVADGRVRLWRRSEHRFAAMPAVSGRSPTGLRRAAGSAPSRAPSPRA
;
A
#
# COMPACT_ATOMS: atom_id res chain seq x y z
N MET A 1 -16.96 5.55 7.82
CA MET A 1 -15.70 6.34 7.98
C MET A 1 -14.59 5.56 8.68
N ILE A 2 -14.82 4.97 9.87
CA ILE A 2 -13.81 4.21 10.65
C ILE A 2 -13.18 3.05 9.84
N ARG A 3 -13.97 2.33 9.04
CA ARG A 3 -13.51 1.25 8.15
C ARG A 3 -12.40 1.67 7.17
N HIS A 4 -12.57 2.80 6.48
CA HIS A 4 -11.57 3.31 5.52
C HIS A 4 -10.25 3.67 6.20
N VAL A 5 -10.29 3.97 7.50
CA VAL A 5 -9.09 4.26 8.28
C VAL A 5 -8.38 2.96 8.63
N LEU A 6 -9.12 1.92 9.06
CA LEU A 6 -8.52 0.64 9.46
C LEU A 6 -8.00 -0.21 8.29
N LEU A 7 -8.65 -0.13 7.12
CA LEU A 7 -8.30 -0.85 5.90
C LEU A 7 -7.72 0.07 4.80
N GLY A 8 -7.34 1.30 5.15
CA GLY A 8 -6.77 2.28 4.21
C GLY A 8 -5.32 2.01 3.83
N ASP A 9 -4.65 2.97 3.20
CA ASP A 9 -3.22 2.87 2.86
C ASP A 9 -2.36 3.76 3.80
N PRO A 10 -1.43 3.19 4.60
CA PRO A 10 -1.22 1.76 4.87
C PRO A 10 -2.32 1.18 5.80
N PRO A 11 -2.61 -0.12 5.72
CA PRO A 11 -3.70 -0.72 6.49
C PRO A 11 -3.32 -0.81 7.96
N LEU A 12 -4.11 -0.17 8.80
CA LEU A 12 -3.86 -0.16 10.25
C LEU A 12 -4.07 -1.52 10.87
N TRP A 13 -5.04 -2.27 10.36
CA TRP A 13 -5.26 -3.63 10.81
C TRP A 13 -4.02 -4.51 10.64
N TRP A 14 -3.33 -4.40 9.50
CA TRP A 14 -2.05 -5.04 9.27
C TRP A 14 -1.00 -4.63 10.31
N SER A 15 -0.93 -3.33 10.61
CA SER A 15 0.04 -2.77 11.56
C SER A 15 -0.22 -3.29 12.97
N CYS A 16 -1.49 -3.34 13.41
CA CYS A 16 -1.90 -3.91 14.70
C CYS A 16 -1.51 -5.39 14.80
N CYS A 17 -1.80 -6.20 13.78
CA CYS A 17 -1.44 -7.62 13.76
C CYS A 17 0.08 -7.83 13.81
N GLY A 18 0.85 -7.05 13.05
CA GLY A 18 2.30 -7.13 13.05
C GLY A 18 2.91 -6.69 14.39
N GLU A 19 2.39 -5.64 15.01
CA GLU A 19 2.81 -5.19 16.33
C GLU A 19 2.51 -6.25 17.40
N ALA A 20 1.30 -6.79 17.43
CA ALA A 20 0.92 -7.82 18.38
C ALA A 20 1.80 -9.08 18.24
N ALA A 21 2.11 -9.52 17.01
CA ALA A 21 3.01 -10.65 16.81
C ALA A 21 4.43 -10.40 17.38
N ARG A 22 4.89 -9.14 17.35
CA ARG A 22 6.25 -8.75 17.78
C ARG A 22 6.35 -8.42 19.27
N VAL A 23 5.34 -7.75 19.84
CA VAL A 23 5.41 -7.07 21.15
C VAL A 23 4.46 -7.70 22.17
N ASP A 24 3.20 -7.94 21.80
CA ASP A 24 2.19 -8.52 22.69
C ASP A 24 1.38 -9.64 22.01
N PRO A 25 1.94 -10.86 21.98
CA PRO A 25 1.31 -12.01 21.33
C PRO A 25 -0.03 -12.40 21.96
N GLY A 26 -0.22 -12.13 23.26
CA GLY A 26 -1.43 -12.50 23.99
C GLY A 26 -2.67 -11.79 23.47
N TRP A 27 -2.52 -10.60 22.88
CA TRP A 27 -3.60 -9.86 22.25
C TRP A 27 -4.28 -10.64 21.12
N LEU A 28 -3.50 -11.38 20.31
CA LEU A 28 -4.02 -12.12 19.13
C LEU A 28 -4.94 -13.29 19.50
N SER A 29 -4.76 -13.84 20.72
CA SER A 29 -5.58 -14.90 21.31
C SER A 29 -6.75 -14.38 22.17
N GLY A 30 -6.80 -13.07 22.44
CA GLY A 30 -7.81 -12.48 23.31
C GLY A 30 -9.19 -12.34 22.66
N SER A 31 -10.25 -12.35 23.47
CA SER A 31 -11.65 -12.16 23.02
C SER A 31 -11.84 -10.86 22.25
N ARG A 32 -11.18 -9.77 22.68
CA ARG A 32 -11.22 -8.46 22.02
C ARG A 32 -10.72 -8.48 20.58
N CYS A 33 -9.73 -9.31 20.27
CA CYS A 33 -9.23 -9.46 18.91
C CYS A 33 -10.26 -10.17 18.03
N ALA A 34 -10.97 -11.16 18.58
CA ALA A 34 -12.05 -11.85 17.88
C ALA A 34 -13.25 -10.90 17.64
N GLU A 35 -13.69 -10.17 18.66
CA GLU A 35 -14.76 -9.16 18.54
C GLU A 35 -14.43 -8.10 17.46
N LEU A 36 -13.19 -7.63 17.41
CA LEU A 36 -12.76 -6.64 16.41
C LEU A 36 -12.70 -7.25 15.00
N ARG A 37 -12.24 -8.49 14.85
CA ARG A 37 -12.26 -9.23 13.58
C ARG A 37 -13.70 -9.37 13.08
N ASP A 38 -14.60 -9.85 13.93
CA ASP A 38 -16.00 -10.10 13.57
C ASP A 38 -16.70 -8.80 13.18
N TRP A 39 -16.45 -7.71 13.92
CA TRP A 39 -16.93 -6.39 13.56
C TRP A 39 -16.38 -5.93 12.20
N LEU A 40 -15.08 -6.09 11.94
CA LEU A 40 -14.48 -5.71 10.66
C LEU A 40 -15.08 -6.51 9.49
N ASN A 41 -15.29 -7.81 9.66
CA ASN A 41 -15.91 -8.69 8.67
C ASN A 41 -17.39 -8.34 8.44
N ALA A 42 -18.16 -8.10 9.50
CA ALA A 42 -19.58 -7.71 9.39
C ALA A 42 -19.80 -6.35 8.74
N THR A 43 -18.78 -5.48 8.75
CA THR A 43 -18.87 -4.13 8.18
C THR A 43 -18.17 -4.01 6.81
N ALA A 44 -17.64 -5.12 6.27
CA ALA A 44 -17.06 -5.17 4.93
C ALA A 44 -18.16 -5.36 3.86
N PRO A 45 -18.19 -4.54 2.79
CA PRO A 45 -19.11 -4.70 1.68
C PRO A 45 -18.69 -5.95 0.93
N ASP A 46 -19.66 -6.85 0.74
CA ASP A 46 -19.66 -8.03 -0.11
C ASP A 46 -18.27 -8.45 -0.58
N SER A 47 -17.55 -9.07 0.36
CA SER A 47 -16.46 -9.96 -0.01
C SER A 47 -17.15 -11.10 -0.75
N GLY A 48 -17.14 -11.08 -2.08
CA GLY A 48 -17.78 -12.12 -2.90
C GLY A 48 -17.47 -13.49 -2.31
N ALA A 49 -18.51 -14.28 -2.06
CA ALA A 49 -18.45 -15.53 -1.31
C ALA A 49 -17.21 -16.36 -1.72
N GLY A 50 -16.24 -16.51 -0.80
CA GLY A 50 -15.06 -17.35 -1.00
C GLY A 50 -13.70 -16.64 -1.15
N SER A 51 -13.54 -15.36 -0.77
CA SER A 51 -12.22 -14.78 -0.48
C SER A 51 -11.92 -14.83 1.01
N VAL A 52 -10.74 -15.32 1.42
CA VAL A 52 -10.16 -14.92 2.70
C VAL A 52 -10.01 -13.40 2.64
N GLY A 53 -10.70 -12.69 3.55
CA GLY A 53 -10.81 -11.24 3.48
C GLY A 53 -9.54 -10.51 3.92
N SER A 54 -9.42 -9.24 3.53
CA SER A 54 -8.38 -8.28 3.96
C SER A 54 -8.15 -8.18 5.48
N VAL A 55 -9.11 -8.67 6.27
CA VAL A 55 -9.07 -8.76 7.73
C VAL A 55 -8.40 -10.05 8.19
N ASP A 56 -8.73 -11.17 7.58
CA ASP A 56 -8.31 -12.49 8.06
C ASP A 56 -6.86 -12.79 7.69
N HIS A 57 -6.41 -12.28 6.55
CA HIS A 57 -5.04 -12.47 6.06
C HIS A 57 -3.95 -12.06 7.06
N PRO A 58 -3.84 -10.78 7.49
CA PRO A 58 -2.83 -10.39 8.48
C PRO A 58 -3.02 -11.06 9.84
N LEU A 59 -4.25 -11.37 10.23
CA LEU A 59 -4.55 -11.96 11.54
C LEU A 59 -4.08 -13.42 11.64
N LEU A 60 -4.41 -14.25 10.66
CA LEU A 60 -4.02 -15.67 10.64
C LEU A 60 -2.50 -15.84 10.61
N LEU A 61 -1.81 -15.04 9.78
CA LEU A 61 -0.35 -15.04 9.73
C LEU A 61 0.27 -14.52 11.04
N ALA A 62 -0.29 -13.46 11.63
CA ALA A 62 0.20 -12.95 12.91
C ALA A 62 0.02 -13.98 14.05
N ARG A 63 -1.08 -14.73 14.06
CA ARG A 63 -1.30 -15.84 15.03
C ARG A 63 -0.27 -16.94 14.86
N ALA A 64 0.01 -17.35 13.62
CA ALA A 64 1.05 -18.33 13.34
C ALA A 64 2.45 -17.85 13.78
N LEU A 65 2.79 -16.57 13.54
CA LEU A 65 4.04 -15.95 14.03
C LEU A 65 4.10 -15.85 15.55
N ALA A 66 2.96 -15.63 16.20
CA ALA A 66 2.84 -15.47 17.63
C ALA A 66 2.87 -16.79 18.40
N ALA A 67 2.60 -17.92 17.72
CA ALA A 67 2.46 -19.23 18.29
C ALA A 67 3.72 -19.65 19.10
N PRO A 68 3.53 -20.35 20.24
CA PRO A 68 4.64 -20.96 20.97
C PRO A 68 5.45 -21.92 20.09
N ALA A 69 6.74 -22.08 20.42
CA ALA A 69 7.61 -23.02 19.72
C ALA A 69 6.96 -24.43 19.66
N GLY A 70 6.95 -25.03 18.47
CA GLY A 70 6.35 -26.35 18.23
C GLY A 70 4.83 -26.38 18.02
N ARG A 71 4.12 -25.25 18.15
CA ARG A 71 2.66 -25.14 17.90
C ARG A 71 2.29 -24.41 16.62
N VAL A 72 3.29 -24.07 15.80
CA VAL A 72 3.05 -23.40 14.50
C VAL A 72 2.22 -24.29 13.57
N SER A 73 2.38 -25.61 13.64
CA SER A 73 1.60 -26.59 12.86
C SER A 73 0.09 -26.58 13.15
N GLU A 74 -0.34 -26.13 14.34
CA GLU A 74 -1.77 -25.95 14.65
C GLU A 74 -2.44 -24.93 13.71
N HIS A 75 -1.64 -24.09 13.04
CA HIS A 75 -2.11 -23.05 12.13
C HIS A 75 -2.06 -23.48 10.65
N ASP A 76 -1.70 -24.74 10.35
CA ASP A 76 -1.66 -25.28 8.98
C ASP A 76 -2.99 -25.06 8.21
N PRO A 77 -4.19 -25.28 8.80
CA PRO A 77 -5.44 -25.03 8.08
C PRO A 77 -5.60 -23.57 7.62
N GLY A 78 -5.18 -22.61 8.46
CA GLY A 78 -5.25 -21.19 8.12
C GLY A 78 -4.22 -20.79 7.06
N VAL A 79 -3.01 -21.35 7.11
CA VAL A 79 -1.98 -21.14 6.07
C VAL A 79 -2.44 -21.74 4.73
N TRP A 80 -3.02 -22.94 4.75
CA TRP A 80 -3.59 -23.57 3.56
C TRP A 80 -4.73 -22.75 2.96
N GLU A 81 -5.63 -22.23 3.78
CA GLU A 81 -6.74 -21.37 3.34
C GLU A 81 -6.23 -20.09 2.66
N LEU A 82 -5.24 -19.43 3.25
CA LEU A 82 -4.61 -18.24 2.67
C LEU A 82 -3.89 -18.52 1.36
N THR A 83 -3.18 -19.64 1.28
CA THR A 83 -2.45 -20.01 0.06
C THR A 83 -3.42 -20.25 -1.08
N THR A 84 -4.50 -20.96 -0.79
CA THR A 84 -5.59 -21.24 -1.72
C THR A 84 -6.30 -19.96 -2.17
N ALA A 85 -6.51 -19.00 -1.26
CA ALA A 85 -7.11 -17.70 -1.60
C ALA A 85 -6.25 -16.91 -2.58
N TRP A 86 -4.93 -16.88 -2.37
CA TRP A 86 -3.99 -16.21 -3.28
C TRP A 86 -3.90 -16.89 -4.64
N GLU A 87 -3.97 -18.21 -4.72
CA GLU A 87 -4.03 -18.92 -6.01
C GLU A 87 -5.29 -18.56 -6.78
N ARG A 88 -6.45 -18.57 -6.11
CA ARG A 88 -7.74 -18.19 -6.70
C ARG A 88 -7.87 -16.70 -6.98
N SER A 89 -6.89 -15.89 -6.58
CA SER A 89 -6.89 -14.46 -6.89
C SER A 89 -6.71 -14.19 -8.38
N GLY A 90 -5.98 -15.06 -9.08
CA GLY A 90 -5.59 -14.85 -10.48
C GLY A 90 -4.65 -13.66 -10.70
N LEU A 91 -4.07 -13.09 -9.63
CA LEU A 91 -3.06 -12.03 -9.68
C LEU A 91 -1.63 -12.57 -9.81
N LEU A 92 -1.46 -13.87 -9.62
CA LEU A 92 -0.16 -14.53 -9.57
C LEU A 92 0.17 -15.18 -10.90
N CYS A 93 1.42 -15.01 -11.34
CA CYS A 93 1.94 -15.62 -12.56
C CYS A 93 3.12 -16.53 -12.19
N ALA A 94 3.04 -17.81 -12.57
CA ALA A 94 4.10 -18.79 -12.31
C ALA A 94 5.43 -18.39 -12.97
N ASP A 95 5.38 -17.89 -14.21
CA ASP A 95 6.57 -17.38 -14.93
C ASP A 95 7.21 -16.18 -14.22
N ALA A 96 6.42 -15.39 -13.50
CA ALA A 96 6.89 -14.22 -12.78
C ALA A 96 7.37 -14.53 -11.36
N ALA A 97 7.16 -15.75 -10.87
CA ALA A 97 7.54 -16.21 -9.53
C ALA A 97 8.01 -17.69 -9.54
N PRO A 98 9.08 -18.02 -10.29
CA PRO A 98 9.48 -19.41 -10.54
C PRO A 98 10.12 -20.12 -9.32
N GLY A 99 10.49 -19.38 -8.27
CA GLY A 99 11.26 -19.91 -7.13
C GLY A 99 12.77 -19.99 -7.39
N PRO A 100 13.59 -20.29 -6.37
CA PRO A 100 13.24 -20.80 -5.04
C PRO A 100 12.77 -19.72 -4.04
N PHE A 101 11.95 -20.13 -3.07
CA PHE A 101 11.23 -19.25 -2.12
C PHE A 101 12.03 -18.90 -0.85
N ARG A 102 13.31 -19.27 -0.80
CA ARG A 102 14.13 -18.98 0.37
C ARG A 102 14.39 -17.48 0.46
N PRO A 103 14.07 -16.83 1.60
CA PRO A 103 14.40 -15.43 1.80
C PRO A 103 15.91 -15.24 1.72
N SER A 104 16.34 -14.07 1.27
CA SER A 104 17.78 -13.75 1.11
C SER A 104 18.53 -13.60 2.43
N GLY A 105 17.83 -13.66 3.57
CA GLY A 105 18.36 -13.36 4.90
C GLY A 105 18.47 -11.86 5.20
N SER A 106 18.26 -10.99 4.21
CA SER A 106 18.35 -9.54 4.37
C SER A 106 17.29 -9.02 5.34
N GLY A 107 17.70 -8.24 6.33
CA GLY A 107 16.80 -7.64 7.30
C GLY A 107 16.41 -8.52 8.49
N LEU A 108 16.80 -9.81 8.50
CA LEU A 108 16.52 -10.74 9.60
C LEU A 108 17.37 -10.48 10.85
N ALA A 109 18.55 -9.85 10.71
CA ALA A 109 19.48 -9.59 11.81
C ALA A 109 18.93 -8.65 12.91
N GLY A 110 17.84 -7.94 12.64
CA GLY A 110 17.19 -7.06 13.62
C GLY A 110 16.05 -7.70 14.41
N LEU A 111 15.75 -8.99 14.18
CA LEU A 111 14.64 -9.68 14.83
C LEU A 111 15.06 -10.23 16.20
N SER A 112 14.10 -10.28 17.15
CA SER A 112 14.34 -10.97 18.42
C SER A 112 14.49 -12.48 18.18
N PRO A 113 15.26 -13.22 19.02
CA PRO A 113 15.46 -14.66 18.86
C PRO A 113 14.16 -15.45 18.80
N ARG A 114 13.18 -15.08 19.64
CA ARG A 114 11.82 -15.66 19.63
C ARG A 114 11.18 -15.53 18.25
N LEU A 115 11.15 -14.30 17.73
CA LEU A 115 10.50 -14.00 16.46
C LEU A 115 11.23 -14.62 15.27
N ALA A 116 12.57 -14.67 15.30
CA ALA A 116 13.36 -15.33 14.28
C ALA A 116 13.09 -16.85 14.22
N ASN A 117 12.95 -17.49 15.38
CA ASN A 117 12.60 -18.92 15.47
C ASN A 117 11.17 -19.17 14.97
N SER A 118 10.18 -18.41 15.44
CA SER A 118 8.78 -18.53 14.99
C SER A 118 8.64 -18.26 13.50
N LEU A 119 9.34 -17.25 12.97
CA LEU A 119 9.38 -16.96 11.54
C LEU A 119 9.97 -18.13 10.75
N SER A 120 11.07 -18.72 11.21
CA SER A 120 11.70 -19.87 10.54
C SER A 120 10.75 -21.07 10.50
N SER A 121 10.11 -21.44 11.62
CA SER A 121 9.11 -22.51 11.67
C SER A 121 7.89 -22.23 10.78
N MET A 122 7.45 -20.97 10.70
CA MET A 122 6.35 -20.58 9.83
C MET A 122 6.73 -20.66 8.34
N LEU A 123 7.95 -20.25 7.98
CA LEU A 123 8.44 -20.40 6.63
C LEU A 123 8.51 -21.87 6.23
N ASP A 124 9.00 -22.74 7.12
CA ASP A 124 8.99 -24.19 6.90
C ASP A 124 7.58 -24.73 6.71
N LEU A 125 6.62 -24.29 7.53
CA LEU A 125 5.20 -24.65 7.38
C LEU A 125 4.67 -24.24 5.99
N ILE A 126 4.87 -22.99 5.57
CA ILE A 126 4.44 -22.48 4.25
C ILE A 126 5.07 -23.31 3.12
N GLN A 127 6.33 -23.73 3.26
CA GLN A 127 6.98 -24.58 2.26
C GLN A 127 6.35 -25.98 2.21
N GLN A 128 6.01 -26.56 3.36
CA GLN A 128 5.44 -27.91 3.49
C GLN A 128 3.96 -27.99 3.11
N THR A 129 3.23 -26.88 3.06
CA THR A 129 1.82 -26.86 2.65
C THR A 129 1.63 -27.51 1.27
N ALA A 130 0.99 -28.68 1.24
CA ALA A 130 0.81 -29.48 0.04
C ALA A 130 -0.25 -28.89 -0.91
N GLY A 131 -0.11 -29.15 -2.21
CA GLY A 131 -1.06 -28.71 -3.25
C GLY A 131 -0.98 -27.23 -3.62
N ALA A 132 -0.22 -26.44 -2.86
CA ALA A 132 -0.09 -25.01 -3.08
C ALA A 132 0.92 -24.63 -4.18
N GLY A 133 0.48 -23.75 -5.08
CA GLY A 133 1.26 -23.08 -6.10
C GLY A 133 2.39 -22.24 -5.52
N LEU A 134 3.55 -22.36 -6.16
CA LEU A 134 4.81 -21.72 -5.79
C LEU A 134 4.68 -20.19 -5.59
N ALA A 135 3.95 -19.51 -6.47
CA ALA A 135 3.76 -18.07 -6.39
C ALA A 135 3.02 -17.63 -5.11
N ALA A 136 2.01 -18.39 -4.68
CA ALA A 136 1.19 -18.07 -3.50
C ALA A 136 2.00 -18.24 -2.20
N LYS A 137 2.80 -19.31 -2.12
CA LYS A 137 3.79 -19.48 -1.04
C LYS A 137 4.77 -18.31 -0.95
N GLY A 138 5.17 -17.75 -2.10
CA GLY A 138 6.00 -16.55 -2.16
C GLY A 138 5.32 -15.31 -1.54
N VAL A 139 4.04 -15.10 -1.82
CA VAL A 139 3.26 -14.00 -1.20
C VAL A 139 3.16 -14.16 0.31
N LEU A 140 2.87 -15.38 0.79
CA LEU A 140 2.80 -15.63 2.24
C LEU A 140 4.14 -15.48 2.94
N THR A 141 5.23 -15.89 2.28
CA THR A 141 6.60 -15.65 2.75
C THR A 141 6.87 -14.15 2.92
N ILE A 142 6.49 -13.34 1.93
CA ILE A 142 6.63 -11.88 1.98
C ILE A 142 5.79 -11.28 3.11
N ALA A 143 4.54 -11.74 3.25
CA ALA A 143 3.62 -11.29 4.28
C ALA A 143 4.15 -11.58 5.70
N ALA A 144 4.65 -12.80 5.92
CA ALA A 144 5.25 -13.21 7.19
C ALA A 144 6.49 -12.36 7.53
N LEU A 145 7.38 -12.12 6.56
CA LEU A 145 8.54 -11.24 6.73
C LEU A 145 8.13 -9.82 7.12
N MET A 146 7.11 -9.26 6.45
CA MET A 146 6.61 -7.91 6.74
C MET A 146 5.96 -7.80 8.13
N LEU A 147 5.16 -8.79 8.54
CA LEU A 147 4.57 -8.83 9.88
C LEU A 147 5.65 -8.96 10.96
N ALA A 148 6.70 -9.75 10.70
CA ALA A 148 7.89 -9.82 11.56
C ALA A 148 8.69 -8.50 11.63
N GLY A 149 8.35 -7.49 10.82
CA GLY A 149 8.99 -6.16 10.85
C GLY A 149 10.11 -5.97 9.84
N VAL A 150 10.25 -6.90 8.88
CA VAL A 150 11.16 -6.72 7.76
C VAL A 150 10.50 -5.78 6.76
N GLU A 151 10.89 -4.51 6.78
CA GLU A 151 10.36 -3.52 5.87
C GLU A 151 11.08 -3.50 4.50
N PRO A 152 10.38 -3.11 3.41
CA PRO A 152 11.03 -2.78 2.15
C PRO A 152 11.93 -1.55 2.29
N ARG A 153 13.20 -1.78 2.63
CA ARG A 153 14.22 -0.74 2.84
C ARG A 153 14.61 -0.01 1.54
N GLY A 154 14.82 1.31 1.65
CA GLY A 154 15.94 1.99 0.99
C GLY A 154 15.78 2.53 -0.44
N GLN A 155 14.69 2.31 -1.18
CA GLN A 155 14.52 2.93 -2.51
C GLN A 155 13.09 3.44 -2.76
N ARG A 156 12.99 4.66 -3.31
CA ARG A 156 11.73 5.27 -3.76
C ARG A 156 10.97 4.29 -4.67
N ALA A 157 9.69 4.07 -4.38
CA ALA A 157 8.80 3.32 -5.26
C ALA A 157 8.84 3.91 -6.67
N VAL A 158 8.96 3.07 -7.69
CA VAL A 158 8.76 3.49 -9.08
C VAL A 158 7.26 3.62 -9.29
N ARG A 159 6.83 4.81 -9.72
CA ARG A 159 5.43 5.13 -9.95
C ARG A 159 5.20 5.32 -11.44
N VAL A 160 4.25 4.56 -11.99
CA VAL A 160 3.82 4.66 -13.40
C VAL A 160 2.36 5.06 -13.41
N ALA A 161 2.02 6.18 -14.05
CA ALA A 161 0.63 6.56 -14.24
C ALA A 161 -0.04 5.60 -15.23
N VAL A 162 -1.22 5.11 -14.88
CA VAL A 162 -2.00 4.11 -15.63
C VAL A 162 -3.45 4.57 -15.75
N VAL A 163 -4.16 4.04 -16.73
CA VAL A 163 -5.56 4.36 -16.96
C VAL A 163 -6.33 3.08 -17.19
N PHE A 164 -7.49 3.00 -16.56
CA PHE A 164 -8.39 1.86 -16.61
C PHE A 164 -9.74 2.30 -17.17
N ALA A 165 -10.44 1.34 -17.78
CA ALA A 165 -11.88 1.45 -18.00
C ALA A 165 -12.58 0.77 -16.81
N ARG A 166 -13.69 1.33 -16.33
CA ARG A 166 -14.57 0.66 -15.38
C ARG A 166 -15.64 -0.08 -16.16
N SER A 167 -15.67 -1.39 -16.02
CA SER A 167 -16.81 -2.19 -16.44
C SER A 167 -17.88 -2.11 -15.35
N SER A 168 -19.09 -1.68 -15.70
CA SER A 168 -20.26 -1.81 -14.84
C SER A 168 -20.49 -3.30 -14.59
N GLY A 169 -20.16 -3.77 -13.38
CA GLY A 169 -20.40 -5.16 -12.98
C GLY A 169 -21.89 -5.47 -13.13
N THR A 170 -22.19 -6.60 -13.79
CA THR A 170 -23.50 -7.27 -13.85
C THR A 170 -24.69 -6.37 -13.56
N ALA A 171 -25.26 -5.76 -14.61
CA ALA A 171 -26.64 -5.29 -14.55
C ALA A 171 -27.51 -6.46 -14.07
N THR A 172 -27.95 -6.42 -12.83
CA THR A 172 -29.15 -7.14 -12.42
C THR A 172 -30.25 -6.68 -13.37
N VAL A 173 -30.98 -7.64 -13.93
CA VAL A 173 -31.90 -7.48 -15.08
C VAL A 173 -33.03 -6.46 -14.84
N ASP A 174 -33.18 -5.90 -13.63
CA ASP A 174 -34.28 -4.99 -13.27
C ASP A 174 -33.85 -3.62 -12.68
N ALA A 175 -32.60 -3.17 -12.86
CA ALA A 175 -32.23 -1.80 -12.46
C ALA A 175 -32.60 -0.80 -13.58
N PRO A 176 -33.43 0.24 -13.32
CA PRO A 176 -33.80 1.21 -14.34
C PRO A 176 -32.55 1.93 -14.85
N ALA A 177 -32.35 1.86 -16.17
CA ALA A 177 -31.26 2.50 -16.90
C ALA A 177 -31.17 3.99 -16.55
N SER A 178 -30.25 4.34 -15.66
CA SER A 178 -30.03 5.72 -15.23
C SER A 178 -28.53 6.02 -15.16
N ASP A 179 -27.88 6.02 -16.33
CA ASP A 179 -26.96 7.09 -16.76
C ASP A 179 -26.62 6.92 -18.26
N PRO A 180 -26.76 7.94 -19.14
CA PRO A 180 -26.43 7.84 -20.56
C PRO A 180 -24.93 7.98 -20.87
N GLN A 181 -24.07 8.03 -19.85
CA GLN A 181 -22.64 8.18 -20.04
C GLN A 181 -21.99 6.80 -20.22
N GLY A 182 -21.40 6.57 -21.39
CA GLY A 182 -20.66 5.35 -21.73
C GLY A 182 -19.55 4.97 -20.75
N PRO A 183 -18.77 3.90 -21.03
CA PRO A 183 -17.83 3.30 -20.07
C PRO A 183 -16.94 4.35 -19.39
N GLN A 184 -17.01 4.43 -18.06
CA GLN A 184 -16.29 5.43 -17.28
C GLN A 184 -14.82 5.04 -17.12
N GLY A 185 -13.89 5.86 -17.60
CA GLY A 185 -12.47 5.65 -17.32
C GLY A 185 -12.03 6.21 -15.96
N VAL A 186 -11.06 5.54 -15.32
CA VAL A 186 -10.40 5.98 -14.08
C VAL A 186 -8.88 6.03 -14.27
N THR A 187 -8.24 7.04 -13.69
CA THR A 187 -6.76 7.13 -13.64
C THR A 187 -6.23 6.53 -12.35
N GLY A 188 -5.05 5.90 -12.41
CA GLY A 188 -4.39 5.34 -11.24
C GLY A 188 -2.88 5.38 -11.36
N VAL A 189 -2.21 4.84 -10.35
CA VAL A 189 -0.76 4.72 -10.27
C VAL A 189 -0.42 3.26 -9.97
N LEU A 190 0.41 2.68 -10.83
CA LEU A 190 1.12 1.44 -10.56
C LEU A 190 2.39 1.79 -9.76
N GLU A 191 2.50 1.26 -8.56
CA GLU A 191 3.69 1.39 -7.74
C GLU A 191 4.47 0.06 -7.71
N LEU A 192 5.77 0.14 -7.98
CA LEU A 192 6.70 -0.98 -7.89
C LEU A 192 7.77 -0.68 -6.86
N ARG A 193 8.01 -1.64 -5.97
CA ARG A 193 9.00 -1.53 -4.88
C ARG A 193 9.84 -2.79 -4.82
N GLU A 194 11.14 -2.62 -4.64
CA GLU A 194 12.00 -3.76 -4.36
C GLU A 194 11.87 -4.19 -2.90
N PHE A 195 11.84 -5.49 -2.65
CA PHE A 195 11.82 -6.07 -1.30
C PHE A 195 12.93 -7.10 -1.15
N PRO A 196 14.19 -6.68 -0.92
CA PRO A 196 15.35 -7.58 -1.02
C PRO A 196 15.30 -8.82 -0.13
N ALA A 197 14.54 -8.79 0.98
CA ALA A 197 14.40 -9.90 1.90
C ALA A 197 13.55 -11.06 1.35
N GLY A 198 12.62 -10.76 0.44
CA GLY A 198 11.69 -11.73 -0.12
C GLY A 198 12.28 -12.60 -1.24
N PRO A 199 11.52 -13.60 -1.70
CA PRO A 199 11.93 -14.49 -2.78
C PRO A 199 11.95 -13.77 -4.14
N PRO A 200 12.79 -14.21 -5.09
CA PRO A 200 12.83 -13.62 -6.43
C PRO A 200 11.50 -13.82 -7.16
N GLY A 201 10.96 -12.73 -7.71
CA GLY A 201 9.72 -12.72 -8.46
C GLY A 201 8.97 -11.39 -8.36
N LEU A 202 7.86 -11.31 -9.08
CA LEU A 202 6.92 -10.19 -9.07
C LEU A 202 5.66 -10.57 -8.29
N TYR A 203 5.45 -9.94 -7.13
CA TYR A 203 4.38 -10.28 -6.19
C TYR A 203 3.46 -9.09 -5.91
N PRO A 204 2.14 -9.30 -5.79
CA PRO A 204 1.25 -8.28 -5.26
C PRO A 204 1.66 -7.93 -3.83
N ASP A 205 1.57 -6.65 -3.44
CA ASP A 205 1.80 -6.22 -2.06
C ASP A 205 0.66 -6.78 -1.17
N PRO A 206 0.94 -7.76 -0.28
CA PRO A 206 -0.11 -8.44 0.49
C PRO A 206 -0.84 -7.52 1.46
N ARG A 207 -0.31 -6.31 1.71
CA ARG A 207 -0.98 -5.32 2.56
C ARG A 207 -2.17 -4.69 1.86
N THR A 208 -2.07 -4.43 0.56
CA THR A 208 -3.04 -3.59 -0.16
C THR A 208 -3.76 -4.32 -1.28
N MET A 209 -3.18 -5.40 -1.81
CA MET A 209 -3.73 -6.15 -2.94
C MET A 209 -4.47 -7.41 -2.50
N ASP A 210 -4.56 -7.67 -1.20
CA ASP A 210 -5.34 -8.80 -0.68
C ASP A 210 -6.84 -8.62 -0.98
N GLY A 211 -7.50 -9.73 -1.34
CA GLY A 211 -8.89 -9.74 -1.78
C GLY A 211 -9.14 -9.27 -3.22
N VAL A 212 -8.15 -8.71 -3.93
CA VAL A 212 -8.30 -8.30 -5.34
C VAL A 212 -8.31 -9.53 -6.25
N ARG A 213 -9.21 -9.55 -7.24
CA ARG A 213 -9.41 -10.70 -8.15
C ARG A 213 -9.15 -10.36 -9.62
N SER A 214 -8.64 -11.34 -10.35
CA SER A 214 -8.49 -11.35 -11.80
C SER A 214 -8.92 -12.72 -12.34
N PRO A 215 -10.15 -12.87 -12.85
CA PRO A 215 -10.72 -14.20 -13.14
C PRO A 215 -10.16 -14.86 -14.40
N ASN A 216 -9.72 -14.07 -15.38
CA ASN A 216 -9.54 -14.55 -16.75
C ASN A 216 -8.10 -14.96 -17.09
N GLY A 217 -7.16 -14.93 -16.12
CA GLY A 217 -5.75 -15.31 -16.33
C GLY A 217 -4.93 -14.39 -17.25
N GLU A 218 -5.57 -13.60 -18.13
CA GLU A 218 -4.93 -12.67 -19.07
C GLU A 218 -4.03 -11.65 -18.37
N PHE A 219 -4.47 -11.15 -17.21
CA PHE A 219 -3.68 -10.24 -16.39
C PHE A 219 -2.38 -10.91 -15.92
N ALA A 220 -2.46 -12.13 -15.36
CA ALA A 220 -1.30 -12.88 -14.92
C ALA A 220 -0.34 -13.18 -16.09
N ALA A 221 -0.86 -13.53 -17.26
CA ALA A 221 -0.04 -13.73 -18.47
C ALA A 221 0.71 -12.45 -18.87
N ALA A 222 0.03 -11.29 -18.85
CA ALA A 222 0.66 -10.00 -19.12
C ALA A 222 1.77 -9.64 -18.10
N LEU A 223 1.60 -10.00 -16.82
CA LEU A 223 2.65 -9.87 -15.80
C LEU A 223 3.85 -10.78 -16.12
N GLY A 224 3.60 -12.02 -16.52
CA GLY A 224 4.65 -12.96 -16.94
C GLY A 224 5.48 -12.43 -18.09
N HIS A 225 4.83 -11.90 -19.13
CA HIS A 225 5.52 -11.24 -20.25
C HIS A 225 6.37 -10.06 -19.78
N ALA A 226 5.81 -9.17 -18.93
CA ALA A 226 6.55 -8.02 -18.42
C ALA A 226 7.78 -8.42 -17.57
N TRP A 227 7.66 -9.49 -16.76
CA TRP A 227 8.72 -9.98 -15.88
C TRP A 227 9.93 -10.52 -16.64
N ARG A 228 9.69 -11.30 -17.72
CA ARG A 228 10.77 -11.85 -18.57
C ARG A 228 11.72 -10.78 -19.10
N PHE A 229 11.25 -9.54 -19.27
CA PHE A 229 12.07 -8.41 -19.72
C PHE A 229 12.88 -7.71 -18.62
N ALA A 230 12.59 -7.97 -17.33
CA ALA A 230 13.18 -7.26 -16.20
C ALA A 230 14.41 -7.95 -15.59
N GLY A 231 14.54 -9.27 -15.73
CA GLY A 231 15.62 -10.07 -15.16
C GLY A 231 15.30 -10.65 -13.77
N GLU A 232 15.68 -11.91 -13.57
CA GLU A 232 14.96 -12.88 -12.72
C GLU A 232 15.36 -12.92 -11.23
N ARG A 233 16.29 -12.09 -10.77
CA ARG A 233 16.95 -12.29 -9.46
C ARG A 233 16.46 -11.40 -8.32
N ARG A 234 15.30 -10.75 -8.44
CA ARG A 234 14.84 -9.76 -7.46
C ARG A 234 13.42 -10.02 -6.99
N CYS A 235 13.14 -9.69 -5.74
CA CYS A 235 11.78 -9.63 -5.23
C CYS A 235 11.23 -8.23 -5.47
N VAL A 236 10.18 -8.13 -6.29
CA VAL A 236 9.49 -6.88 -6.59
C VAL A 236 8.04 -6.98 -6.13
N LEU A 237 7.63 -6.03 -5.32
CA LEU A 237 6.26 -5.86 -4.88
C LEU A 237 5.57 -4.82 -5.73
N TRP A 238 4.32 -5.09 -6.08
CA TRP A 238 3.51 -4.17 -6.86
C TRP A 238 2.15 -3.91 -6.22
N ARG A 239 1.63 -2.70 -6.44
CA ARG A 239 0.26 -2.33 -6.07
C ARG A 239 -0.32 -1.30 -7.02
N VAL A 240 -1.64 -1.26 -7.11
CA VAL A 240 -2.38 -0.27 -7.90
C VAL A 240 -3.15 0.64 -6.97
N VAL A 241 -2.96 1.95 -7.13
CA VAL A 241 -3.70 2.98 -6.38
C VAL A 241 -4.54 3.78 -7.36
N LEU A 242 -5.86 3.76 -7.22
CA LEU A 242 -6.77 4.55 -8.06
C LEU A 242 -6.90 5.98 -7.53
N SER A 243 -7.17 6.93 -8.44
CA SER A 243 -7.26 8.36 -8.08
C SER A 243 -8.62 8.77 -7.50
N ASP A 244 -9.65 7.95 -7.70
CA ASP A 244 -11.04 8.18 -7.30
C ASP A 244 -11.39 7.63 -5.91
N GLY A 245 -10.52 6.81 -5.33
CA GLY A 245 -10.67 6.26 -3.99
C GLY A 245 -9.42 5.50 -3.57
N GLN A 246 -8.92 5.76 -2.37
CA GLN A 246 -7.66 5.25 -1.81
C GLN A 246 -7.64 3.72 -1.54
N VAL A 247 -8.57 2.95 -2.10
CA VAL A 247 -8.72 1.50 -1.90
C VAL A 247 -8.38 0.80 -3.21
N ALA A 248 -7.67 -0.33 -3.12
CA ALA A 248 -7.38 -1.16 -4.28
C ALA A 248 -8.68 -1.60 -4.98
N PRO A 249 -8.70 -1.71 -6.32
CA PRO A 249 -9.87 -2.18 -7.04
C PRO A 249 -10.25 -3.60 -6.62
N ALA A 250 -11.54 -3.89 -6.47
CA ALA A 250 -12.01 -5.25 -6.17
C ALA A 250 -11.65 -6.27 -7.28
N ARG A 251 -11.63 -5.80 -8.54
CA ARG A 251 -11.32 -6.62 -9.72
C ARG A 251 -10.36 -5.89 -10.65
N LEU A 252 -9.37 -6.60 -11.16
CA LEU A 252 -8.45 -6.15 -12.20
C LEU A 252 -8.48 -7.13 -13.35
N GLU A 253 -8.68 -6.63 -14.57
CA GLU A 253 -8.82 -7.48 -15.75
C GLU A 253 -8.04 -6.95 -16.95
N GLY A 254 -7.72 -7.89 -17.84
CA GLY A 254 -7.15 -7.65 -19.15
C GLY A 254 -5.63 -7.42 -19.17
N PRO A 255 -5.03 -7.46 -20.37
CA PRO A 255 -3.58 -7.39 -20.54
C PRO A 255 -3.02 -5.95 -20.54
N SER A 256 -3.88 -4.93 -20.42
CA SER A 256 -3.55 -3.53 -20.69
C SER A 256 -2.55 -2.87 -19.72
N LEU A 257 -2.24 -3.53 -18.60
CA LEU A 257 -1.19 -3.11 -17.65
C LEU A 257 0.20 -3.63 -18.00
N GLY A 258 0.34 -4.60 -18.92
CA GLY A 258 1.62 -5.25 -19.24
C GLY A 258 2.74 -4.26 -19.59
N LEU A 259 2.44 -3.25 -20.42
CA LEU A 259 3.40 -2.20 -20.76
C LEU A 259 3.82 -1.36 -19.54
N ALA A 260 2.89 -1.01 -18.66
CA ALA A 260 3.19 -0.23 -17.47
C ALA A 260 4.12 -1.00 -16.51
N PHE A 261 3.89 -2.30 -16.34
CA PHE A 261 4.80 -3.18 -15.61
C PHE A 261 6.19 -3.24 -16.25
N ALA A 262 6.28 -3.45 -17.57
CA ALA A 262 7.57 -3.54 -18.26
C ALA A 262 8.39 -2.24 -18.12
N LEU A 263 7.76 -1.06 -18.26
CA LEU A 263 8.43 0.22 -18.08
C LEU A 263 8.84 0.46 -16.62
N GLY A 264 7.96 0.17 -15.68
CA GLY A 264 8.23 0.34 -14.26
C GLY A 264 9.36 -0.57 -13.78
N LEU A 265 9.36 -1.84 -14.20
CA LEU A 265 10.40 -2.80 -13.87
C LEU A 265 11.74 -2.39 -14.46
N ARG A 266 11.78 -1.99 -15.74
CA ARG A 266 13.00 -1.49 -16.39
C ARG A 266 13.58 -0.26 -15.68
N GLU A 267 12.74 0.64 -15.18
CA GLU A 267 13.17 1.77 -14.38
C GLU A 267 13.72 1.33 -13.01
N LEU A 268 13.04 0.40 -12.33
CA LEU A 268 13.48 -0.15 -11.04
C LEU A 268 14.84 -0.84 -11.17
N MET A 269 15.07 -1.61 -12.24
CA MET A 269 16.34 -2.30 -12.47
C MET A 269 17.50 -1.33 -12.75
N ARG A 270 17.23 -0.21 -13.43
CA ARG A 270 18.23 0.82 -13.76
C ARG A 270 18.73 1.56 -12.52
N ASN A 271 17.90 1.71 -11.49
CA ASN A 271 18.20 2.53 -10.33
C ASN A 271 19.20 1.91 -9.33
N ARG A 272 19.65 0.67 -9.54
CA ARG A 272 20.55 -0.03 -8.60
C ARG A 272 22.00 -0.23 -9.04
N ARG A 273 22.47 0.26 -10.20
CA ARG A 273 23.91 0.15 -10.55
C ARG A 273 24.75 1.09 -9.66
N PRO A 274 25.54 0.60 -8.69
CA PRO A 274 26.43 1.45 -7.90
C PRO A 274 27.71 1.66 -8.74
N GLY A 275 27.60 2.52 -9.75
CA GLY A 275 28.75 3.02 -10.49
C GLY A 275 29.21 4.35 -9.90
N ARG A 276 30.53 4.47 -9.68
CA ARG A 276 31.34 5.63 -9.23
C ARG A 276 30.67 7.01 -9.41
N PRO A 277 30.92 7.98 -8.50
CA PRO A 277 30.42 9.35 -8.63
C PRO A 277 31.06 10.02 -9.84
N GLY A 278 30.43 9.87 -11.01
CA GLY A 278 30.78 10.53 -12.25
C GLY A 278 29.53 10.99 -12.98
N PHE A 279 29.68 11.53 -14.20
CA PHE A 279 28.60 12.06 -15.06
C PHE A 279 27.36 11.14 -15.22
N GLY A 280 27.47 9.83 -14.93
CA GLY A 280 26.34 8.89 -14.85
C GLY A 280 25.38 9.10 -13.67
N GLY A 281 25.81 9.76 -12.59
CA GLY A 281 24.97 10.18 -11.46
C GLY A 281 24.01 11.33 -11.83
N LEU A 282 24.48 12.32 -12.58
CA LEU A 282 23.62 13.40 -13.09
C LEU A 282 22.59 12.86 -14.09
N ARG A 283 22.96 11.94 -15.00
CA ARG A 283 22.00 11.32 -15.93
C ARG A 283 20.82 10.62 -15.22
N ARG A 284 20.99 10.14 -13.98
CA ARG A 284 19.93 9.53 -13.16
C ARG A 284 18.89 10.54 -12.66
N LEU A 285 19.30 11.77 -12.32
CA LEU A 285 18.40 12.86 -11.90
C LEU A 285 17.55 13.41 -13.06
N PHE A 286 17.96 13.16 -14.30
CA PHE A 286 17.32 13.70 -15.50
C PHE A 286 16.54 12.67 -16.34
N ARG A 287 16.61 11.37 -16.02
CA ARG A 287 15.95 10.28 -16.77
C ARG A 287 14.87 9.56 -15.94
N GLY A 288 13.92 10.30 -15.35
CA GLY A 288 12.73 9.72 -14.72
C GLY A 288 11.54 9.63 -15.68
N LEU A 289 10.57 8.76 -15.36
CA LEU A 289 9.25 8.76 -15.99
C LEU A 289 8.57 10.12 -15.79
N ARG A 290 7.89 10.62 -16.82
CA ARG A 290 7.14 11.88 -16.74
C ARG A 290 5.93 11.69 -15.79
N PRO A 291 5.76 12.53 -14.75
CA PRO A 291 4.60 12.44 -13.85
C PRO A 291 3.25 12.65 -14.55
N ARG A 292 3.24 13.25 -15.74
CA ARG A 292 2.04 13.55 -16.54
C ARG A 292 1.92 12.66 -17.78
N THR A 293 2.52 11.48 -17.78
CA THR A 293 2.42 10.54 -18.90
C THR A 293 1.89 9.21 -18.39
N ALA A 294 0.63 8.94 -18.73
CA ALA A 294 -0.03 7.68 -18.51
C ALA A 294 0.34 6.69 -19.61
N VAL A 295 0.35 5.40 -19.26
CA VAL A 295 0.70 4.33 -20.18
C VAL A 295 -0.35 3.22 -20.10
N THR A 296 -0.77 2.73 -21.25
CA THR A 296 -1.65 1.56 -21.39
C THR A 296 -1.17 0.73 -22.59
N GLY A 297 -1.22 -0.59 -22.50
CA GLY A 297 -0.81 -1.47 -23.60
C GLY A 297 -0.58 -2.91 -23.16
N ALA A 298 -0.92 -3.84 -24.05
CA ALA A 298 -0.67 -5.27 -23.92
C ALA A 298 0.64 -5.66 -24.59
N LEU A 299 1.26 -6.75 -24.13
CA LEU A 299 2.50 -7.31 -24.69
C LEU A 299 2.22 -8.71 -25.26
N ASP A 300 2.75 -9.01 -26.44
CA ASP A 300 2.67 -10.34 -27.07
C ASP A 300 3.77 -11.32 -26.62
N GLY A 301 4.60 -10.90 -25.67
CA GLY A 301 5.76 -11.68 -25.21
C GLY A 301 7.06 -11.43 -25.99
N SER A 302 7.06 -10.60 -27.04
CA SER A 302 8.21 -10.32 -27.91
C SER A 302 8.61 -8.82 -27.98
N GLU A 303 8.49 -8.09 -26.86
CA GLU A 303 8.66 -6.62 -26.73
C GLU A 303 7.67 -5.77 -27.56
N HIS A 304 6.77 -6.38 -28.31
CA HIS A 304 5.81 -5.71 -29.19
C HIS A 304 4.48 -5.42 -28.47
N LEU A 305 3.85 -4.31 -28.89
CA LEU A 305 2.60 -3.80 -28.31
C LEU A 305 1.40 -4.24 -29.12
N VAL A 306 0.43 -4.85 -28.45
CA VAL A 306 -0.81 -5.36 -29.03
C VAL A 306 -1.99 -4.44 -28.72
N ARG A 307 -2.99 -4.46 -29.60
CA ARG A 307 -4.29 -3.78 -29.49
C ARG A 307 -4.93 -4.00 -28.11
N ILE A 308 -5.55 -2.96 -27.55
CA ILE A 308 -6.27 -3.02 -26.27
C ILE A 308 -7.74 -2.63 -26.42
N GLY A 309 -8.59 -3.23 -25.58
CA GLY A 309 -10.00 -2.84 -25.44
C GLY A 309 -10.20 -1.53 -24.67
N ASP A 310 -11.41 -0.97 -24.80
CA ASP A 310 -11.94 0.18 -24.06
C ASP A 310 -11.08 1.44 -24.12
N LEU A 311 -10.53 1.71 -25.30
CA LEU A 311 -9.62 2.83 -25.50
C LEU A 311 -10.29 4.18 -25.31
N GLU A 312 -11.55 4.33 -25.74
CA GLU A 312 -12.30 5.58 -25.62
C GLU A 312 -12.43 6.04 -24.15
N ALA A 313 -12.82 5.13 -23.25
CA ALA A 313 -12.90 5.38 -21.82
C ALA A 313 -11.54 5.80 -21.23
N LYS A 314 -10.45 5.15 -21.68
CA LYS A 314 -9.08 5.46 -21.24
C LYS A 314 -8.58 6.82 -21.76
N LEU A 315 -8.89 7.18 -23.00
CA LEU A 315 -8.56 8.48 -23.58
C LEU A 315 -9.26 9.60 -22.81
N LEU A 316 -10.55 9.42 -22.53
CA LEU A 316 -11.37 10.39 -21.81
C LEU A 316 -10.83 10.61 -20.38
N ALA A 317 -10.49 9.53 -19.66
CA ALA A 317 -9.89 9.63 -18.33
C ALA A 317 -8.50 10.27 -18.33
N ALA A 318 -7.65 9.95 -19.31
CA ALA A 318 -6.34 10.60 -19.45
C ALA A 318 -6.49 12.11 -19.69
N ARG A 319 -7.46 12.52 -20.53
CA ARG A 319 -7.76 13.94 -20.80
C ARG A 319 -8.25 14.66 -19.55
N ARG A 320 -9.22 14.10 -18.82
CA ARG A 320 -9.70 14.67 -17.54
C ARG A 320 -8.56 14.86 -16.53
N GLY A 321 -7.60 13.94 -16.51
CA GLY A 321 -6.40 14.04 -15.67
C GLY A 321 -5.28 14.96 -16.19
N GLY A 322 -5.43 15.54 -17.40
CA GLY A 322 -4.38 16.32 -18.05
C GLY A 322 -3.10 15.51 -18.31
N LEU A 323 -3.26 14.21 -18.62
CA LEU A 323 -2.17 13.26 -18.86
C LEU A 323 -1.97 13.04 -20.36
N ARG A 324 -0.69 12.95 -20.78
CA ARG A 324 -0.32 12.39 -22.08
C ARG A 324 -0.49 10.87 -22.03
N LEU A 325 -1.16 10.26 -23.00
CA LEU A 325 -1.36 8.81 -23.05
C LEU A 325 -0.42 8.16 -24.06
N VAL A 326 0.33 7.14 -23.64
CA VAL A 326 1.08 6.26 -24.55
C VAL A 326 0.24 5.02 -24.81
N VAL A 327 -0.03 4.74 -26.10
CA VAL A 327 -0.95 3.71 -26.58
C VAL A 327 -0.25 2.85 -27.63
N PRO A 328 -0.60 1.54 -27.78
CA PRO A 328 -0.13 0.72 -28.89
C PRO A 328 -0.43 1.34 -30.25
N GLU A 329 0.48 1.18 -31.22
CA GLU A 329 0.23 1.67 -32.58
C GLU A 329 -0.88 0.91 -33.29
N ALA A 330 -1.15 -0.34 -32.89
CA ALA A 330 -2.26 -1.13 -33.39
C ALA A 330 -3.63 -0.46 -33.15
N ASP A 331 -3.73 0.42 -32.15
CA ASP A 331 -4.97 1.13 -31.79
C ASP A 331 -5.13 2.49 -32.50
N ARG A 332 -4.25 2.81 -33.46
CA ARG A 332 -4.23 4.12 -34.12
C ARG A 332 -5.54 4.49 -34.79
N LEU A 333 -6.22 3.51 -35.39
CA LEU A 333 -7.52 3.73 -36.03
C LEU A 333 -8.63 4.05 -35.02
N ASP A 334 -8.56 3.46 -33.83
CA ASP A 334 -9.55 3.68 -32.77
C ASP A 334 -9.36 5.05 -32.12
N VAL A 335 -8.11 5.52 -31.96
CA VAL A 335 -7.84 6.89 -31.47
C VAL A 335 -8.30 7.95 -32.47
N VAL A 336 -8.11 7.75 -33.77
CA VAL A 336 -8.53 8.71 -34.80
C VAL A 336 -10.06 8.84 -34.87
N LYS A 337 -10.77 7.74 -34.59
CA LYS A 337 -12.24 7.71 -34.56
C LYS A 337 -12.82 8.22 -33.23
N ALA A 338 -12.01 8.36 -32.19
CA ALA A 338 -12.48 8.82 -30.89
C ALA A 338 -12.90 10.30 -30.97
N PRO A 339 -14.03 10.70 -30.34
CA PRO A 339 -14.51 12.08 -30.38
C PRO A 339 -13.49 13.11 -29.86
N GLU A 340 -12.63 12.69 -28.93
CA GLU A 340 -11.65 13.55 -28.27
C GLU A 340 -10.29 12.86 -28.04
N PRO A 341 -9.39 12.86 -29.03
CA PRO A 341 -8.17 12.05 -28.99
C PRO A 341 -7.12 12.49 -27.94
N GLY A 342 -7.10 13.74 -27.48
CA GLY A 342 -6.12 14.21 -26.48
C GLY A 342 -4.65 14.19 -26.93
N ASP A 343 -3.68 14.31 -25.98
CA ASP A 343 -2.24 14.20 -26.28
C ASP A 343 -1.79 12.72 -26.23
N VAL A 344 -1.80 12.05 -27.39
CA VAL A 344 -1.49 10.61 -27.52
C VAL A 344 -0.17 10.38 -28.25
N ARG A 345 0.58 9.36 -27.82
CA ARG A 345 1.78 8.86 -28.51
C ARG A 345 1.65 7.37 -28.79
N PHE A 346 1.76 7.00 -30.06
CA PHE A 346 1.70 5.62 -30.53
C PHE A 346 3.06 4.95 -30.45
N ALA A 347 3.12 3.75 -29.85
CA ALA A 347 4.33 2.94 -29.79
C ALA A 347 4.08 1.52 -30.32
N ARG A 348 5.03 0.97 -31.09
CA ARG A 348 5.03 -0.44 -31.53
C ARG A 348 5.74 -1.36 -30.54
N THR A 349 6.69 -0.83 -29.78
CA THR A 349 7.56 -1.61 -28.90
C THR A 349 7.72 -0.96 -27.53
N VAL A 350 8.07 -1.76 -26.52
CA VAL A 350 8.40 -1.29 -25.17
C VAL A 350 9.51 -0.22 -25.21
N ARG A 351 10.51 -0.38 -26.08
CA ARG A 351 11.62 0.58 -26.22
C ARG A 351 11.14 1.95 -26.73
N GLN A 352 10.20 1.95 -27.67
CA GLN A 352 9.63 3.17 -28.22
C GLN A 352 8.73 3.86 -27.18
N ALA A 353 7.92 3.09 -26.44
CA ALA A 353 7.14 3.59 -25.32
C ALA A 353 8.02 4.19 -24.21
N ASP A 354 9.13 3.53 -23.85
CA ASP A 354 10.13 4.03 -22.88
C ASP A 354 10.72 5.37 -23.32
N ARG A 355 10.94 5.56 -24.63
CA ARG A 355 11.44 6.83 -25.19
C ARG A 355 10.41 7.95 -25.01
N TYR A 356 9.13 7.68 -25.26
CA TYR A 356 8.07 8.70 -25.16
C TYR A 356 7.64 9.02 -23.73
N ALA A 357 7.68 8.03 -22.83
CA ALA A 357 7.38 8.20 -21.42
C ALA A 357 8.45 9.04 -20.68
N ARG A 358 9.64 9.23 -21.28
CA ARG A 358 10.75 9.98 -20.68
C ARG A 358 10.74 11.47 -21.08
N ARG A 359 11.15 12.34 -20.15
CA ARG A 359 11.49 13.74 -20.43
C ARG A 359 13.00 13.88 -20.42
N TYR A 360 13.61 14.14 -21.58
CA TYR A 360 14.93 14.76 -21.60
C TYR A 360 14.79 16.16 -20.98
N ARG A 361 15.25 16.34 -19.74
CA ARG A 361 15.22 17.63 -19.03
C ARG A 361 16.33 18.59 -19.53
N MET A 362 16.45 18.77 -20.85
CA MET A 362 17.49 19.64 -21.45
C MET A 362 17.40 21.09 -20.96
N GLY A 363 16.20 21.62 -20.70
CA GLY A 363 16.04 22.98 -20.16
C GLY A 363 16.64 23.19 -18.76
N ARG A 364 16.65 22.17 -17.89
CA ARG A 364 17.34 22.26 -16.59
C ARG A 364 18.84 22.07 -16.72
N LEU A 365 19.29 21.35 -17.75
CA LEU A 365 20.71 21.25 -18.09
C LEU A 365 21.23 22.61 -18.56
N ALA A 366 20.48 23.32 -19.41
CA ALA A 366 20.80 24.67 -19.85
C ALA A 366 20.85 25.66 -18.68
N VAL A 367 19.89 25.61 -17.75
CA VAL A 367 19.89 26.47 -16.55
C VAL A 367 21.02 26.09 -15.58
N ALA A 368 21.32 24.81 -15.39
CA ALA A 368 22.44 24.38 -14.56
C ALA A 368 23.80 24.75 -15.18
N LEU A 369 23.95 24.60 -16.50
CA LEU A 369 25.13 25.07 -17.24
C LEU A 369 25.24 26.59 -17.19
N ALA A 370 24.13 27.33 -17.30
CA ALA A 370 24.11 28.78 -17.16
C ALA A 370 24.49 29.21 -15.74
N LEU A 371 24.01 28.54 -14.69
CA LEU A 371 24.40 28.80 -13.30
C LEU A 371 25.88 28.48 -13.03
N VAL A 372 26.42 27.41 -13.63
CA VAL A 372 27.84 27.07 -13.55
C VAL A 372 28.70 28.07 -14.33
N ALA A 373 28.22 28.55 -15.48
CA ALA A 373 28.90 29.57 -16.28
C ALA A 373 28.87 30.96 -15.62
N VAL A 374 27.80 31.28 -14.87
CA VAL A 374 27.72 32.50 -14.05
C VAL A 374 28.58 32.38 -12.79
N GLY A 375 28.73 31.16 -12.25
CA GLY A 375 29.58 30.89 -11.08
C GLY A 375 31.09 30.77 -11.36
N SER A 376 31.53 30.70 -12.61
CA SER A 376 32.95 30.49 -12.97
C SER A 376 33.83 31.74 -12.96
N THR A 377 33.35 32.89 -12.47
CA THR A 377 34.18 34.09 -12.25
C THR A 377 34.66 34.29 -10.80
N GLY A 378 34.40 33.36 -9.88
CA GLY A 378 34.90 33.51 -8.51
C GLY A 378 35.01 32.20 -7.74
N THR A 379 36.25 31.87 -7.36
CA THR A 379 36.65 30.87 -6.35
C THR A 379 36.33 29.40 -6.63
N GLY A 380 37.29 28.75 -7.28
CA GLY A 380 37.53 27.33 -7.05
C GLY A 380 38.08 27.11 -5.63
N VAL A 381 37.76 25.92 -5.08
CA VAL A 381 38.15 25.37 -3.77
C VAL A 381 37.23 25.77 -2.60
N ALA A 382 36.15 24.99 -2.38
CA ALA A 382 35.66 24.58 -1.05
C ALA A 382 34.35 23.76 -1.15
N VAL A 383 34.40 22.50 -1.60
CA VAL A 383 33.22 21.60 -1.54
C VAL A 383 33.27 20.67 -0.31
N HIS A 384 34.18 20.92 0.64
CA HIS A 384 34.29 20.10 1.85
C HIS A 384 33.91 20.79 3.18
N GLU A 385 33.66 22.10 3.20
CA GLU A 385 33.27 22.82 4.43
C GLU A 385 31.77 23.13 4.56
N HIS A 386 30.96 22.80 3.55
CA HIS A 386 29.55 23.20 3.53
C HIS A 386 28.66 22.47 4.55
N GLY A 387 29.14 21.37 5.13
CA GLY A 387 28.39 20.60 6.14
C GLY A 387 28.23 21.32 7.48
N ASN A 388 29.23 22.10 7.90
CA ASN A 388 29.25 22.70 9.24
C ASN A 388 28.49 24.03 9.31
N SER A 389 28.67 24.92 8.32
CA SER A 389 27.91 26.18 8.25
C SER A 389 26.41 25.92 8.04
N ALA A 390 26.03 24.96 7.18
CA ALA A 390 24.62 24.61 6.99
C ALA A 390 23.96 24.04 8.26
N ARG A 391 24.70 23.26 9.06
CA ARG A 391 24.24 22.76 10.36
C ARG A 391 24.07 23.90 11.36
N GLN A 392 25.06 24.78 11.49
CA GLN A 392 25.00 25.94 12.38
C GLN A 392 23.82 26.86 12.04
N HIS A 393 23.56 27.11 10.75
CA HIS A 393 22.40 27.89 10.33
C HIS A 393 21.06 27.20 10.62
N ALA A 394 20.99 25.87 10.45
CA ALA A 394 19.78 25.10 10.78
C ALA A 394 19.50 25.09 12.28
N GLU A 395 20.53 24.94 13.12
CA GLU A 395 20.42 25.00 14.58
C GLU A 395 19.98 26.39 15.07
N ALA A 396 20.59 27.46 14.57
CA ALA A 396 20.20 28.83 14.92
C ALA A 396 18.74 29.12 14.54
N ARG A 397 18.31 28.68 13.35
CA ARG A 397 16.92 28.80 12.91
C ARG A 397 15.96 27.97 13.77
N SER A 398 16.36 26.76 14.17
CA SER A 398 15.56 25.92 15.07
C SER A 398 15.34 26.59 16.43
N ARG A 399 16.40 27.14 17.04
CA ARG A 399 16.28 27.90 18.31
C ARG A 399 15.37 29.11 18.17
N GLN A 400 15.47 29.86 17.07
CA GLN A 400 14.61 31.01 16.82
C GLN A 400 13.12 30.62 16.73
N LEU A 401 12.81 29.53 16.02
CA LEU A 401 11.44 29.02 15.91
C LEU A 401 10.88 28.53 17.25
N ALA A 402 11.71 27.87 18.07
CA ALA A 402 11.35 27.44 19.42
C ALA A 402 11.04 28.63 20.34
N ALA A 403 11.86 29.70 20.30
CA ALA A 403 11.63 30.92 21.05
C ALA A 403 10.35 31.66 20.61
N GLN A 404 10.10 31.76 19.30
CA GLN A 404 8.86 32.35 18.77
C GLN A 404 7.62 31.56 19.19
N ALA A 405 7.70 30.23 19.23
CA ALA A 405 6.60 29.41 19.71
C ALA A 405 6.23 29.73 21.17
N ALA A 406 7.22 29.92 22.05
CA ALA A 406 6.98 30.26 23.45
C ALA A 406 6.26 31.61 23.62
N LEU A 407 6.60 32.61 22.80
CA LEU A 407 5.94 33.93 22.84
C LEU A 407 4.47 33.89 22.40
N LEU A 408 4.11 32.91 21.56
CA LEU A 408 2.77 32.77 21.00
C LEU A 408 1.85 31.85 21.81
N ASP A 409 2.32 31.32 22.94
CA ASP A 409 1.59 30.31 23.72
C ASP A 409 0.24 30.78 24.25
N GLN A 410 0.17 32.03 24.69
CA GLN A 410 -1.03 32.59 25.30
C GLN A 410 -1.99 33.20 24.28
N SER A 411 -1.48 33.66 23.13
CA SER A 411 -2.28 34.38 22.13
C SER A 411 -2.71 33.50 20.96
N GLN A 412 -1.85 32.59 20.49
CA GLN A 412 -2.07 31.76 19.30
C GLN A 412 -1.52 30.34 19.49
N PRO A 413 -2.17 29.51 20.32
CA PRO A 413 -1.63 28.21 20.73
C PRO A 413 -1.45 27.23 19.56
N ASP A 414 -2.28 27.31 18.51
CA ASP A 414 -2.14 26.42 17.34
C ASP A 414 -0.95 26.80 16.45
N VAL A 415 -0.66 28.10 16.33
CA VAL A 415 0.54 28.59 15.61
C VAL A 415 1.79 28.21 16.41
N ALA A 416 1.76 28.38 17.74
CA ALA A 416 2.84 27.96 18.62
C ALA A 416 3.17 26.46 18.47
N LYS A 417 2.16 25.57 18.36
CA LYS A 417 2.38 24.14 18.08
C LYS A 417 3.07 23.90 16.74
N GLN A 418 2.65 24.57 15.67
CA GLN A 418 3.26 24.40 14.35
C GLN A 418 4.72 24.84 14.35
N LEU A 419 5.04 25.96 15.03
CA LEU A 419 6.40 26.45 15.17
C LEU A 419 7.29 25.50 15.95
N ARG A 420 6.79 24.84 17.01
CA ARG A 420 7.53 23.79 17.74
C ARG A 420 7.88 22.60 16.86
N ILE A 421 6.91 22.09 16.09
CA ILE A 421 7.13 20.98 15.15
C ILE A 421 8.13 21.39 14.07
N ALA A 422 8.02 22.63 13.56
CA ALA A 422 8.94 23.18 12.57
C ALA A 422 10.37 23.35 13.12
N ALA A 423 10.52 23.82 14.36
CA ALA A 423 11.81 23.93 15.05
C ALA A 423 12.49 22.56 15.11
N PHE A 424 11.82 21.56 15.70
CA PHE A 424 12.37 20.21 15.84
C PHE A 424 12.73 19.55 14.50
N ARG A 425 11.93 19.78 13.45
CA ARG A 425 12.22 19.30 12.08
C ARG A 425 13.38 20.04 11.40
N THR A 426 13.61 21.30 11.75
CA THR A 426 14.69 22.11 11.16
C THR A 426 16.05 21.69 11.72
N ALA A 427 16.16 21.56 13.04
CA ALA A 427 17.28 20.91 13.72
C ALA A 427 16.84 20.46 15.13
N PRO A 428 17.15 19.24 15.57
CA PRO A 428 16.77 18.75 16.90
C PRO A 428 17.73 19.31 17.97
N THR A 429 17.57 20.60 18.32
CA THR A 429 18.29 21.21 19.45
C THR A 429 17.56 20.93 20.76
N VAL A 430 18.25 21.13 21.89
CA VAL A 430 17.66 20.97 23.24
C VAL A 430 16.45 21.89 23.40
N GLU A 431 16.55 23.14 22.93
CA GLU A 431 15.47 24.13 23.02
C GLU A 431 14.25 23.73 22.17
N ALA A 432 14.48 23.13 21.00
CA ALA A 432 13.39 22.64 20.16
C ALA A 432 12.70 21.42 20.75
N PHE A 433 13.44 20.55 21.43
CA PHE A 433 12.90 19.40 22.16
C PHE A 433 12.08 19.84 23.38
N ASP A 434 12.61 20.75 24.19
CA ASP A 434 11.91 21.32 25.36
C ASP A 434 10.65 22.09 24.95
N ALA A 435 10.73 22.87 23.87
CA ALA A 435 9.57 23.57 23.33
C ALA A 435 8.50 22.57 22.85
N LEU A 436 8.89 21.48 22.19
CA LEU A 436 7.97 20.44 21.70
C LEU A 436 7.26 19.72 22.86
N THR A 437 7.98 19.34 23.91
CA THR A 437 7.43 18.63 25.08
C THR A 437 6.53 19.52 25.93
N THR A 438 6.81 20.82 26.02
CA THR A 438 5.94 21.78 26.73
C THR A 438 4.59 21.94 26.02
N GLY A 439 4.56 21.82 24.68
CA GLY A 439 3.33 21.87 23.86
C GLY A 439 2.38 20.68 24.06
N VAL A 440 2.79 19.63 24.77
CA VAL A 440 1.96 18.45 25.08
C VAL A 440 0.76 18.81 25.97
N ARG A 441 0.83 19.92 26.72
CA ARG A 441 -0.24 20.38 27.62
C ARG A 441 -1.32 21.22 26.91
N LEU A 442 -1.18 21.50 25.61
CA LEU A 442 -2.15 22.33 24.88
C LEU A 442 -3.37 21.51 24.40
N PRO A 443 -4.57 22.14 24.31
CA PRO A 443 -5.78 21.49 23.82
C PRO A 443 -5.59 20.86 22.43
N GLY A 444 -6.11 19.66 22.20
CA GLY A 444 -5.94 18.94 20.94
C GLY A 444 -4.61 18.17 20.81
N THR A 445 -3.83 18.07 21.89
CA THR A 445 -2.69 17.16 21.98
C THR A 445 -3.08 15.95 22.84
N ILE A 446 -2.69 14.74 22.43
CA ILE A 446 -2.91 13.52 23.22
C ILE A 446 -1.59 13.10 23.84
N ALA A 447 -1.50 13.15 25.16
CA ALA A 447 -0.48 12.41 25.90
C ALA A 447 -0.89 10.93 25.90
N ALA A 448 -0.23 10.14 25.07
CA ALA A 448 -0.37 8.70 25.07
C ALA A 448 1.02 8.10 25.34
N PRO A 449 1.36 7.87 26.62
CA PRO A 449 2.55 7.09 26.96
C PRO A 449 2.39 5.67 26.40
N GLY A 450 3.49 5.02 26.03
CA GLY A 450 3.45 3.67 25.46
C GLY A 450 2.80 3.58 24.07
N VAL A 451 2.74 4.68 23.32
CA VAL A 451 2.25 4.66 21.93
C VAL A 451 3.17 3.83 21.05
N LEU A 452 2.57 2.83 20.43
CA LEU A 452 3.25 1.93 19.51
C LEU A 452 2.92 2.34 18.06
N HIS A 453 1.69 2.76 17.78
CA HIS A 453 1.29 3.30 16.48
C HIS A 453 0.24 4.42 16.55
N VAL A 454 0.31 5.35 15.60
CA VAL A 454 -0.68 6.41 15.39
C VAL A 454 -1.09 6.45 13.93
N ALA A 455 -2.40 6.52 13.69
CA ALA A 455 -2.96 6.72 12.37
C ALA A 455 -3.88 7.93 12.34
N VAL A 456 -3.83 8.67 11.25
CA VAL A 456 -4.55 9.94 11.13
C VAL A 456 -5.46 9.89 9.92
N SER A 457 -6.73 10.22 10.13
CA SER A 457 -7.70 10.52 9.08
C SER A 457 -8.28 11.92 9.28
N ASN A 458 -9.13 12.38 8.36
CA ASN A 458 -9.73 13.71 8.46
C ASN A 458 -10.58 13.91 9.73
N ALA A 459 -11.28 12.88 10.23
CA ALA A 459 -12.13 13.00 11.43
C ALA A 459 -11.61 12.26 12.66
N LEU A 460 -10.72 11.28 12.49
CA LEU A 460 -10.30 10.38 13.57
C LEU A 460 -8.79 10.19 13.60
N LEU A 461 -8.26 10.07 14.80
CA LEU A 461 -6.90 9.64 15.09
C LEU A 461 -6.98 8.32 15.84
N ALA A 462 -6.42 7.24 15.31
CA ALA A 462 -6.32 5.98 16.03
C ALA A 462 -4.97 5.91 16.73
N VAL A 463 -4.97 5.59 18.02
CA VAL A 463 -3.77 5.48 18.85
C VAL A 463 -3.73 4.08 19.43
N VAL A 464 -2.67 3.33 19.12
CA VAL A 464 -2.36 2.05 19.74
C VAL A 464 -1.39 2.33 20.87
N ALA A 465 -1.84 2.11 22.10
CA ALA A 465 -1.02 2.24 23.30
C ALA A 465 -1.46 1.18 24.32
N ASP A 466 -0.50 0.62 25.06
CA ASP A 466 -0.75 -0.34 26.15
C ASP A 466 -1.63 -1.54 25.73
N GLY A 467 -1.40 -2.07 24.52
CA GLY A 467 -2.17 -3.21 23.98
C GLY A 467 -3.63 -2.91 23.65
N ARG A 468 -4.02 -1.62 23.58
CA ARG A 468 -5.39 -1.18 23.26
C ARG A 468 -5.40 -0.17 22.12
N VAL A 469 -6.36 -0.34 21.21
CA VAL A 469 -6.65 0.67 20.18
C VAL A 469 -7.65 1.67 20.76
N ARG A 470 -7.27 2.94 20.83
CA ARG A 470 -8.14 4.06 21.21
C ARG A 470 -8.40 4.95 20.01
N LEU A 471 -9.65 5.23 19.71
CA LEU A 471 -10.03 6.13 18.61
C LEU A 471 -10.32 7.52 19.18
N TRP A 472 -9.71 8.56 18.63
CA TRP A 472 -9.90 9.95 19.04
C TRP A 472 -10.59 10.73 17.93
N ARG A 473 -11.75 11.34 18.21
CA ARG A 473 -12.43 12.24 17.26
C ARG A 473 -11.75 13.59 17.27
N ARG A 474 -11.29 14.01 16.10
CA ARG A 474 -10.57 15.28 15.90
C ARG A 474 -11.48 16.50 16.03
N SER A 475 -12.75 16.37 15.67
CA SER A 475 -13.75 17.45 15.80
C SER A 475 -14.16 17.70 17.25
N GLU A 476 -14.15 16.66 18.08
CA GLU A 476 -14.67 16.70 19.45
C GLU A 476 -13.54 16.66 20.50
N HIS A 477 -12.29 16.57 20.06
CA HIS A 477 -11.09 16.41 20.88
C HIS A 477 -11.21 15.36 22.01
N ARG A 478 -11.98 14.29 21.80
CA ARG A 478 -12.23 13.23 22.79
C ARG A 478 -12.10 11.83 22.21
N PHE A 479 -11.81 10.86 23.07
CA PHE A 479 -11.86 9.45 22.68
C PHE A 479 -13.30 9.03 22.35
N ALA A 480 -13.50 8.40 21.21
CA ALA A 480 -14.76 7.77 20.85
C ALA A 480 -14.90 6.46 21.66
N ALA A 481 -16.08 6.25 22.24
CA ALA A 481 -16.45 4.94 22.76
C ALA A 481 -16.46 3.92 21.60
N MET A 482 -15.90 2.73 21.82
CA MET A 482 -16.14 1.62 20.89
C MET A 482 -17.65 1.34 20.88
N PRO A 483 -18.30 1.24 19.71
CA PRO A 483 -19.71 0.85 19.68
C PRO A 483 -19.84 -0.56 20.28
N ALA A 484 -20.74 -0.71 21.26
CA ALA A 484 -21.09 -2.01 21.81
C ALA A 484 -21.66 -2.87 20.67
N VAL A 485 -21.07 -4.05 20.45
CA VAL A 485 -21.59 -5.04 19.51
C VAL A 485 -22.85 -5.63 20.14
N SER A 486 -24.01 -5.04 19.83
CA SER A 486 -25.30 -5.59 20.23
C SER A 486 -25.58 -6.84 19.38
N GLY A 487 -25.27 -8.01 19.94
CA GLY A 487 -25.68 -9.29 19.37
C GLY A 487 -27.20 -9.37 19.27
N ARG A 488 -27.73 -9.54 18.06
CA ARG A 488 -29.10 -9.99 17.82
C ARG A 488 -29.10 -10.93 16.62
N SER A 489 -29.10 -12.23 16.89
CA SER A 489 -29.71 -13.20 15.99
C SER A 489 -31.22 -13.12 16.15
N PRO A 490 -31.99 -13.08 15.05
CA PRO A 490 -33.35 -13.57 15.09
C PRO A 490 -33.54 -14.62 13.99
N THR A 491 -33.64 -15.88 14.35
CA THR A 491 -34.66 -16.80 13.81
C THR A 491 -34.54 -18.17 14.50
N GLY A 492 -35.53 -18.46 15.32
CA GLY A 492 -35.67 -19.74 16.03
C GLY A 492 -37.01 -19.76 16.75
N LEU A 493 -38.10 -19.70 15.97
CA LEU A 493 -39.47 -19.77 16.48
C LEU A 493 -40.16 -20.97 15.83
N ARG A 494 -40.10 -22.13 16.50
CA ARG A 494 -41.17 -23.14 16.49
C ARG A 494 -40.89 -24.26 17.48
N ARG A 495 -41.63 -24.26 18.60
CA ARG A 495 -42.51 -25.38 18.96
C ARG A 495 -43.50 -24.95 20.03
N ALA A 496 -44.77 -24.96 19.65
CA ALA A 496 -45.91 -24.94 20.55
C ALA A 496 -46.29 -26.39 20.91
N ALA A 497 -46.49 -26.64 22.21
CA ALA A 497 -47.30 -27.68 22.86
C ALA A 497 -47.00 -27.53 24.36
N GLY A 498 -47.90 -27.23 25.30
CA GLY A 498 -49.33 -27.44 25.36
C GLY A 498 -49.62 -28.47 26.46
N SER A 499 -49.80 -28.04 27.72
CA SER A 499 -50.62 -28.72 28.75
C SER A 499 -50.62 -27.93 30.08
N ALA A 500 -51.82 -27.53 30.51
CA ALA A 500 -52.15 -27.17 31.90
C ALA A 500 -52.25 -28.48 32.74
N PRO A 501 -52.35 -28.50 34.10
CA PRO A 501 -53.44 -27.84 34.84
C PRO A 501 -53.15 -27.38 36.30
N SER A 502 -54.22 -26.88 36.95
CA SER A 502 -54.53 -26.94 38.40
C SER A 502 -54.03 -25.78 39.29
N ARG A 503 -54.88 -24.80 39.63
CA ARG A 503 -55.84 -24.72 40.76
C ARG A 503 -55.20 -24.36 42.12
N ALA A 504 -55.66 -23.23 42.66
CA ALA A 504 -55.39 -22.67 43.99
C ALA A 504 -55.96 -23.56 45.14
N PRO A 505 -55.65 -23.22 46.40
CA PRO A 505 -56.70 -22.57 47.18
C PRO A 505 -56.21 -21.44 48.11
N SER A 506 -57.10 -20.48 48.33
CA SER A 506 -57.07 -19.51 49.44
C SER A 506 -57.93 -20.07 50.58
N PRO A 507 -57.56 -19.88 51.87
CA PRO A 507 -58.23 -20.54 52.98
C PRO A 507 -59.48 -19.78 53.48
N ARG A 508 -60.54 -20.54 53.77
CA ARG A 508 -61.55 -20.22 54.79
C ARG A 508 -61.98 -21.52 55.46
N ALA A 509 -61.93 -21.47 56.80
CA ALA A 509 -62.49 -22.38 57.81
C ALA A 509 -62.05 -23.84 57.78
#